data_AF-A0A538CTT4-F1
#
_entry.id   AF-A0A538CTT4-F1
#
_cell.length_a   1.000
_cell.length_b   1.000
_cell.length_c   1.000
_cell.angle_alpha   90.00
_cell.angle_beta   90.00
_cell.angle_gamma   90.00
#
_symmetry.space_group_name_H-M   'P 1'
#
loop_
_entity.id
_entity.type
_entity.pdbx_description
1 polymer ?
#
loop_
_entity_poly.entity_id
_entity_poly.type
_entity_poly.pdbx_seq_one_letter_code
_entity_poly.pdbx_strand_id
1 'polypeptide(L)'
;MTATAFQLDFDIDAPERRPPARHPAPLTLVSSDSPAAAGRGVTLDDVLVERWEHLRAGRAAGCLVCGAQMTAPGACGSCGSSLA
;
A
#
# COMPACT_ATOMS: atom_id res chain seq x y z
N MET A 1 -30.16 5.62 -0.01
CA MET A 1 -29.07 5.67 0.99
C MET A 1 -27.78 5.82 0.21
N THR A 2 -27.05 6.90 0.47
CA THR A 2 -26.13 7.55 -0.45
C THR A 2 -24.68 7.20 -0.09
N ALA A 3 -23.89 6.74 -1.06
CA ALA A 3 -22.49 6.39 -0.89
C ALA A 3 -21.63 7.64 -0.66
N THR A 4 -20.86 7.66 0.43
CA THR A 4 -20.01 8.78 0.80
C THR A 4 -18.68 8.68 0.05
N ALA A 5 -18.44 9.63 -0.86
CA ALA A 5 -17.17 9.79 -1.56
C ALA A 5 -16.14 10.42 -0.61
N PHE A 6 -14.99 9.76 -0.42
CA PHE A 6 -13.88 10.32 0.34
C PHE A 6 -13.17 11.38 -0.50
N GLN A 7 -13.40 12.65 -0.17
CA GLN A 7 -12.64 13.79 -0.68
C GLN A 7 -11.37 13.95 0.17
N LEU A 8 -10.20 13.87 -0.48
CA LEU A 8 -8.92 14.17 0.14
C LEU A 8 -8.53 15.61 -0.26
N ASP A 9 -8.79 16.56 0.63
CA ASP A 9 -8.35 17.96 0.54
C ASP A 9 -6.85 18.03 0.83
N PHE A 10 -6.03 18.20 -0.22
CA PHE A 10 -4.62 18.54 -0.09
C PHE A 10 -4.43 20.02 -0.39
N ASP A 11 -4.40 20.83 0.66
CA ASP A 11 -3.99 22.23 0.62
C ASP A 11 -2.45 22.29 0.70
N ILE A 12 -1.80 22.65 -0.41
CA ILE A 12 -0.39 23.04 -0.44
C ILE A 12 -0.30 24.38 -1.16
N ASP A 13 -0.16 25.43 -0.37
CA ASP A 13 0.11 26.80 -0.79
C ASP A 13 1.60 26.97 -1.13
N ALA A 14 1.93 27.16 -2.41
CA ALA A 14 3.22 27.66 -2.93
C ALA A 14 3.19 27.86 -4.47
N PRO A 15 4.01 28.78 -5.03
CA PRO A 15 3.50 29.83 -5.94
C PRO A 15 3.53 29.50 -7.44
N GLU A 16 2.67 30.22 -8.18
CA GLU A 16 2.38 30.13 -9.61
C GLU A 16 3.62 29.97 -10.51
N ARG A 17 3.77 28.77 -11.08
CA ARG A 17 4.43 28.58 -12.39
C ARG A 17 3.57 27.65 -13.20
N ARG A 18 2.73 28.21 -14.10
CA ARG A 18 1.92 27.44 -15.05
C ARG A 18 2.82 26.48 -15.84
N PRO A 19 2.72 25.15 -15.63
CA PRO A 19 3.27 24.19 -16.56
C PRO A 19 2.38 24.19 -17.81
N PRO A 20 2.89 23.89 -19.02
CA PRO A 20 2.01 23.58 -20.15
C PRO A 20 1.07 22.47 -19.70
N ALA A 21 -0.24 22.68 -19.88
CA ALA A 21 -1.27 21.72 -19.49
C ALA A 21 -0.99 20.38 -20.17
N ARG A 22 -0.29 19.48 -19.47
CA ARG A 22 -0.22 18.07 -19.84
C ARG A 22 -1.60 17.54 -19.56
N HIS A 23 -2.39 17.42 -20.61
CA HIS A 23 -3.62 16.66 -20.60
C HIS A 23 -3.31 15.31 -19.91
N PRO A 24 -3.94 14.97 -18.78
CA PRO A 24 -3.78 13.63 -18.25
C PRO A 24 -4.29 12.70 -19.34
N ALA A 25 -3.40 11.84 -19.86
CA ALA A 25 -3.83 10.75 -20.70
C ALA A 25 -4.90 9.99 -19.90
N PRO A 26 -6.09 9.71 -20.49
CA PRO A 26 -7.11 8.97 -19.77
C PRO A 26 -6.49 7.65 -19.32
N LEU A 27 -6.41 7.46 -18.00
CA LEU A 27 -6.04 6.17 -17.44
C LEU A 27 -7.15 5.21 -17.84
N THR A 28 -6.92 4.42 -18.88
CA THR A 28 -7.79 3.29 -19.20
C THR A 28 -7.66 2.33 -18.04
N LEU A 29 -8.70 2.26 -17.19
CA LEU A 29 -8.86 1.20 -16.22
C LEU A 29 -8.83 -0.13 -16.98
N VAL A 30 -7.69 -0.81 -16.94
CA VAL A 30 -7.58 -2.17 -17.47
C VAL A 30 -8.27 -3.06 -16.46
N SER A 31 -9.59 -3.24 -16.62
CA SER A 31 -10.33 -4.28 -15.93
C SER A 31 -9.90 -5.61 -16.54
N SER A 32 -9.05 -6.34 -15.82
CA SER A 32 -8.74 -7.72 -16.18
C SER A 32 -9.70 -8.62 -15.42
N ASP A 33 -10.74 -9.12 -16.10
CA ASP A 33 -11.61 -10.18 -15.57
C ASP A 33 -10.90 -11.56 -15.55
N SER A 34 -9.65 -11.62 -15.99
CA SER A 34 -8.86 -12.84 -15.89
C SER A 34 -8.43 -13.04 -14.44
N PRO A 35 -8.71 -14.22 -13.84
CA PRO A 35 -8.18 -14.54 -12.53
C PRO A 35 -6.65 -14.44 -12.58
N ALA A 36 -6.04 -13.93 -11.51
CA ALA A 36 -4.59 -13.95 -11.37
C ALA A 36 -4.12 -15.37 -11.67
N ALA A 37 -3.30 -15.53 -12.71
CA ALA A 37 -2.82 -16.85 -13.11
C ALA A 37 -2.19 -17.52 -11.88
N ALA A 38 -2.53 -18.79 -11.64
CA ALA A 38 -1.90 -19.60 -10.60
C ALA A 38 -0.43 -19.87 -10.98
N GLY A 39 0.41 -18.84 -10.85
CA GLY A 39 1.83 -18.94 -11.00
C GLY A 39 2.41 -19.78 -9.86
N ARG A 40 3.51 -20.48 -10.13
CA ARG A 40 4.29 -21.23 -9.11
C ARG A 40 5.11 -20.30 -8.19
N GLY A 41 4.63 -19.08 -7.95
CA GLY A 41 5.35 -18.02 -7.26
C GLY A 41 4.85 -17.81 -5.84
N VAL A 42 5.69 -17.16 -5.03
CA VAL A 42 5.31 -16.68 -3.69
C VAL A 42 4.15 -15.70 -3.83
N THR A 43 3.06 -15.99 -3.14
CA THR A 43 1.89 -15.12 -3.11
C THR A 43 2.07 -14.02 -2.07
N LEU A 44 1.25 -12.97 -2.15
CA LEU A 44 1.21 -11.96 -1.10
C LEU A 44 0.83 -12.60 0.26
N ASP A 45 -0.07 -13.59 0.26
CA ASP A 45 -0.47 -14.30 1.47
C ASP A 45 0.70 -15.03 2.12
N ASP A 46 1.53 -15.71 1.32
CA ASP A 46 2.74 -16.37 1.82
C ASP A 46 3.69 -15.38 2.53
N VAL A 47 3.88 -14.19 1.94
CA VAL A 47 4.71 -13.13 2.53
C VAL A 47 4.11 -12.61 3.84
N LEU A 48 2.79 -12.44 3.90
CA LEU A 48 2.08 -11.98 5.09
C LEU A 48 2.20 -13.00 6.23
N VAL A 49 1.98 -14.28 5.92
CA VAL A 49 2.07 -15.40 6.87
C VAL A 49 3.49 -15.54 7.40
N GLU A 50 4.50 -15.63 6.52
CA GLU A 50 5.90 -15.78 6.93
C GLU A 50 6.34 -14.63 7.86
N ARG A 51 5.94 -13.41 7.52
CA ARG A 51 6.26 -12.23 8.31
C ARG A 51 5.59 -12.23 9.67
N TRP A 52 4.32 -12.63 9.72
CA TRP A 52 3.59 -12.79 10.98
C TRP A 52 4.23 -13.84 11.88
N GLU A 53 4.61 -14.99 11.31
CA GLU A 53 5.35 -16.06 12.01
C GLU A 53 6.65 -15.55 12.62
N HIS A 54 7.42 -14.75 11.87
CA HIS A 54 8.64 -14.12 12.38
C HIS A 54 8.38 -13.24 13.60
N LEU A 55 7.45 -12.31 13.51
CA LEU A 55 7.15 -11.39 14.61
C LEU A 55 6.60 -12.13 15.83
N ARG A 56 5.75 -13.14 15.64
CA ARG A 56 5.22 -13.94 16.76
C ARG A 56 6.29 -14.80 17.42
N ALA A 57 7.27 -15.27 16.66
CA ALA A 57 8.43 -15.99 17.19
C ALA A 57 9.50 -15.06 17.82
N GLY A 58 9.21 -13.76 17.95
CA GLY A 58 10.14 -12.76 18.48
C GLY A 58 11.31 -12.43 17.55
N ARG A 59 11.24 -12.85 16.28
CA ARG A 59 12.23 -12.51 15.25
C ARG A 59 11.88 -11.17 14.62
N ALA A 60 12.90 -10.45 14.18
CA ALA A 60 12.71 -9.20 13.47
C ALA A 60 12.18 -9.41 12.04
N ALA A 61 11.29 -8.55 11.57
CA ALA A 61 10.81 -8.52 10.19
C ALA A 61 10.55 -7.09 9.69
N GLY A 62 10.90 -6.77 8.44
CA GLY A 62 10.82 -5.40 7.89
C GLY A 62 9.42 -5.03 7.39
N CYS A 63 8.94 -3.82 7.71
CA CYS A 63 7.60 -3.30 7.35
C CYS A 63 7.31 -3.45 5.85
N LEU A 64 6.16 -4.01 5.48
CA LEU A 64 5.77 -4.17 4.07
C LEU A 64 5.55 -2.83 3.36
N VAL A 65 5.35 -1.74 4.12
CA VAL A 65 5.13 -0.40 3.56
C VAL A 65 6.43 0.39 3.49
N CYS A 66 7.16 0.52 4.59
CA CYS A 66 8.33 1.40 4.70
C CYS A 66 9.67 0.67 4.86
N GLY A 67 9.67 -0.66 4.94
CA GLY A 67 10.88 -1.48 5.15
C GLY A 67 11.48 -1.45 6.56
N ALA A 68 11.01 -0.56 7.45
CA ALA A 68 11.55 -0.42 8.79
C ALA A 68 11.45 -1.73 9.60
N GLN A 69 12.49 -2.07 10.34
CA GLN A 69 12.54 -3.30 11.13
C GLN A 69 11.49 -3.27 12.26
N MET A 70 10.73 -4.35 12.39
CA MET A 70 9.76 -4.57 13.47
C MET A 70 10.15 -5.81 14.26
N THR A 71 9.94 -5.82 15.57
CA THR A 71 10.27 -6.93 16.48
C THR A 71 9.05 -7.53 17.17
N ALA A 72 7.88 -6.90 17.02
CA ALA A 72 6.62 -7.36 17.58
C ALA A 72 5.48 -7.17 16.55
N PRO A 73 4.42 -7.99 16.64
CA PRO A 73 3.20 -7.76 15.88
C PRO A 73 2.55 -6.41 16.22
N GLY A 74 1.89 -5.78 15.24
CA GLY A 74 1.15 -4.54 15.43
C GLY A 74 1.51 -3.46 14.41
N ALA A 75 1.25 -2.20 14.77
CA ALA A 75 1.60 -1.05 13.94
C ALA A 75 3.13 -0.87 13.85
N CYS A 76 3.62 -0.53 12.67
CA CYS A 76 5.02 -0.16 12.49
C CYS A 76 5.30 1.17 13.21
N GLY A 77 6.27 1.17 14.13
CA GLY A 77 6.65 2.39 14.87
C GLY A 77 7.22 3.53 13.98
N SER A 78 7.60 3.24 12.73
CA SER A 78 8.15 4.25 11.82
C SER A 78 7.10 4.93 10.94
N CYS A 79 6.11 4.19 10.43
CA CYS A 79 5.12 4.72 9.47
C CYS A 79 3.67 4.54 9.93
N GLY A 80 3.44 3.95 11.10
CA GLY A 80 2.10 3.69 11.66
C GLY A 80 1.31 2.58 10.96
N SER A 81 1.79 2.05 9.82
CA SER A 81 1.07 1.02 9.08
C SER A 81 0.95 -0.27 9.89
N SER A 82 -0.26 -0.80 9.97
CA SER A 82 -0.58 -2.07 10.64
C SER A 82 -1.05 -3.10 9.63
N LEU A 83 -0.65 -4.35 9.86
CA LEU A 83 -1.30 -5.52 9.29
C LEU A 83 -2.53 -5.80 10.15
N ALA A 84 -3.65 -5.18 9.79
CA ALA A 84 -4.94 -5.41 10.42
C ALA A 84 -5.71 -6.49 9.65
#